data_AF-A0A5N7C7N4-F1
#
_entry.id   AF-A0A5N7C7N4-F1
#
_cell.length_a   1.000
_cell.length_b   1.000
_cell.length_c   1.000
_cell.angle_alpha   90.00
_cell.angle_beta   90.00
_cell.angle_gamma   90.00
#
_symmetry.space_group_name_H-M   'P 1'
#
loop_
_entity.id
_entity.type
_entity.pdbx_description
1 polymer ?
#
loop_
_entity_poly.entity_id
_entity_poly.type
_entity_poly.pdbx_seq_one_letter_code
_entity_poly.pdbx_strand_id
1 'polypeptide(L)'
;MPVGIMQVVNNTDLKVTYHNFESGYHVEVNPKVAPWGGGEEVLPSSKVKDDTVPWFDAHNPKKHIQIQVGKAQYKLSERDGHFHLRYWDHDLELVRNLGELTNGGQYILRFDLDRSPDARKELVITIHDYPYGDRNYKGVVTANLLQHLTAIVAGVTAKLIS
;
A
#
# COMPACT_ATOMS: atom_id res chain seq x y z
N MET A 1 -13.61 -14.37 7.90
CA MET A 1 -12.20 -14.71 7.66
C MET A 1 -11.42 -13.42 7.63
N PRO A 2 -10.23 -13.37 8.24
CA PRO A 2 -9.39 -12.18 8.22
C PRO A 2 -8.99 -11.83 6.78
N VAL A 3 -8.72 -10.55 6.54
CA VAL A 3 -8.20 -10.03 5.26
C VAL A 3 -6.68 -9.86 5.34
N GLY A 4 -5.99 -10.01 4.23
CA GLY A 4 -4.52 -10.00 4.18
C GLY A 4 -3.94 -9.03 3.15
N ILE A 5 -2.85 -8.35 3.51
CA ILE A 5 -1.94 -7.73 2.54
C ILE A 5 -0.95 -8.80 2.11
N MET A 6 -1.04 -9.20 0.85
CA MET A 6 -0.17 -10.22 0.27
C MET A 6 1.17 -9.66 -0.17
N GLN A 7 1.17 -8.40 -0.62
CA GLN A 7 2.36 -7.77 -1.15
C GLN A 7 2.30 -6.25 -1.08
N VAL A 8 3.48 -5.63 -0.91
CA VAL A 8 3.69 -4.20 -0.97
C VAL A 8 4.48 -3.86 -2.24
N VAL A 9 4.01 -2.91 -3.03
CA VAL A 9 4.59 -2.50 -4.32
C VAL A 9 4.94 -1.01 -4.29
N ASN A 10 6.17 -0.68 -4.69
CA ASN A 10 6.68 0.69 -4.67
C ASN A 10 6.99 1.19 -6.07
N ASN A 11 6.12 2.06 -6.61
CA ASN A 11 6.31 2.78 -7.87
C ASN A 11 6.79 4.24 -7.63
N THR A 12 7.30 4.55 -6.44
CA THR A 12 7.81 5.88 -6.09
C THR A 12 9.33 5.98 -6.28
N ASP A 13 9.87 7.20 -6.26
CA ASP A 13 11.32 7.46 -6.19
C ASP A 13 11.85 7.48 -4.74
N LEU A 14 11.02 7.12 -3.76
CA LEU A 14 11.34 7.05 -2.34
C LEU A 14 11.28 5.61 -1.84
N LYS A 15 11.95 5.32 -0.73
CA LYS A 15 11.84 4.03 -0.06
C LYS A 15 10.49 3.95 0.67
N VAL A 16 9.81 2.81 0.55
CA VAL A 16 8.61 2.47 1.33
C VAL A 16 9.01 1.53 2.46
N THR A 17 8.62 1.87 3.68
CA THR A 17 8.72 0.98 4.85
C THR A 17 7.32 0.55 5.25
N TYR A 18 7.15 -0.75 5.48
CA TYR A 18 5.91 -1.37 5.95
C TYR A 18 6.20 -2.11 7.25
N HIS A 19 5.42 -1.86 8.29
CA HIS A 19 5.54 -2.56 9.57
C HIS A 19 4.16 -2.84 10.18
N ASN A 20 3.77 -4.10 10.20
CA ASN A 20 2.58 -4.54 10.91
C ASN A 20 2.91 -4.80 12.38
N PHE A 21 2.40 -3.96 13.28
CA PHE A 21 2.68 -4.07 14.71
C PHE A 21 1.92 -5.23 15.39
N GLU A 22 0.89 -5.78 14.75
CA GLU A 22 0.17 -6.93 15.28
C GLU A 22 0.89 -8.25 14.95
N SER A 23 1.28 -8.44 13.67
CA SER A 23 1.97 -9.65 13.24
C SER A 23 3.48 -9.61 13.46
N GLY A 24 4.05 -8.43 13.67
CA GLY A 24 5.50 -8.18 13.72
C GLY A 24 6.18 -8.21 12.35
N TYR A 25 5.42 -8.32 11.24
CA TYR A 25 5.99 -8.34 9.91
C TYR A 25 6.52 -6.96 9.51
N HIS A 26 7.76 -6.92 9.05
CA HIS A 26 8.44 -5.70 8.64
C HIS A 26 9.15 -5.92 7.30
N VAL A 27 8.98 -4.97 6.37
CA VAL A 27 9.66 -4.99 5.08
C VAL A 27 9.95 -3.59 4.58
N GLU A 28 11.12 -3.43 3.95
CA GLU A 28 11.47 -2.25 3.18
C GLU A 28 11.41 -2.59 1.69
N VAL A 29 10.77 -1.73 0.90
CA VAL A 29 10.69 -1.87 -0.56
C VAL A 29 11.45 -0.70 -1.19
N ASN A 30 12.49 -1.05 -1.94
CA ASN A 30 13.36 -0.06 -2.58
C ASN A 30 12.60 0.85 -3.55
N PRO A 31 13.08 2.08 -3.78
CA PRO A 31 12.53 2.95 -4.81
C PRO A 31 12.54 2.30 -6.19
N LYS A 32 11.62 2.72 -7.04
CA LYS A 32 11.69 2.41 -8.46
C LYS A 32 12.89 3.11 -9.08
N VAL A 33 13.78 2.31 -9.65
CA VAL A 33 14.86 2.79 -10.52
C VAL A 33 14.37 2.83 -11.96
N ALA A 34 14.78 3.86 -12.72
CA ALA A 34 14.43 3.95 -14.13
C ALA A 34 14.95 2.71 -14.90
N PRO A 35 14.14 2.07 -15.74
CA PRO A 35 14.59 0.89 -16.49
C PRO A 35 15.67 1.29 -17.49
N TRP A 36 16.81 0.61 -17.43
CA TRP A 36 17.81 0.65 -18.50
C TRP A 36 17.36 -0.30 -19.62
N GLY A 37 16.63 0.24 -20.60
CA GLY A 37 16.30 -0.46 -21.85
C GLY A 37 15.07 -1.37 -21.80
N GLY A 38 14.01 -0.96 -22.51
CA GLY A 38 13.04 -1.77 -23.29
C GLY A 38 12.27 -2.96 -22.70
N GLY A 39 12.59 -3.45 -21.50
CA GLY A 39 11.92 -4.61 -20.89
C GLY A 39 10.60 -4.24 -20.18
N GLU A 40 9.80 -5.27 -19.86
CA GLU A 40 8.64 -5.10 -18.98
C GLU A 40 9.05 -4.42 -17.68
N GLU A 41 8.32 -3.37 -17.30
CA GLU A 41 8.64 -2.58 -16.12
C GLU A 41 8.28 -3.36 -14.85
N VAL A 42 9.26 -4.08 -14.31
CA VAL A 42 9.16 -4.76 -13.01
C VAL A 42 9.21 -3.73 -11.91
N LEU A 43 8.19 -3.73 -11.05
CA LEU A 43 8.11 -2.82 -9.91
C LEU A 43 8.77 -3.46 -8.67
N PRO A 44 9.59 -2.70 -7.92
CA PRO A 44 10.06 -3.14 -6.61
C PRO A 44 8.89 -3.55 -5.73
N SER A 45 8.99 -4.73 -5.15
CA SER A 45 7.93 -5.30 -4.33
C SER A 45 8.49 -6.15 -3.20
N SER A 46 7.72 -6.29 -2.12
CA SER A 46 8.03 -7.23 -1.05
C SER A 46 7.93 -8.68 -1.55
N LYS A 47 8.46 -9.64 -0.78
CA LYS A 47 8.06 -11.03 -0.96
C LYS A 47 6.56 -11.17 -0.71
N VAL A 48 5.95 -12.15 -1.36
CA VAL A 48 4.56 -12.53 -1.09
C VAL A 48 4.48 -13.13 0.31
N LYS A 49 3.57 -12.61 1.12
CA LYS A 49 3.26 -13.11 2.47
C LYS A 49 1.85 -12.69 2.79
N ASP A 50 1.01 -13.62 3.24
CA ASP A 50 -0.28 -13.28 3.82
C ASP A 50 -0.07 -12.61 5.17
N ASP A 51 -0.19 -11.29 5.20
CA ASP A 51 -0.08 -10.48 6.41
C ASP A 51 -1.43 -9.86 6.77
N THR A 52 -2.06 -10.40 7.82
CA THR A 52 -3.41 -10.01 8.22
C THR A 52 -3.50 -8.54 8.59
N VAL A 53 -4.49 -7.84 8.03
CA VAL A 53 -4.78 -6.44 8.36
C VAL A 53 -5.34 -6.37 9.79
N PRO A 54 -4.72 -5.58 10.69
CA PRO A 54 -5.21 -5.44 12.06
C PRO A 54 -6.56 -4.73 12.10
N TRP A 55 -7.50 -5.24 12.89
CA TRP A 55 -8.72 -4.51 13.22
C TRP A 55 -8.39 -3.29 14.10
N PHE A 56 -9.06 -2.17 13.86
CA PHE A 56 -8.81 -0.91 14.53
C PHE A 56 -9.22 -0.97 16.01
N ASP A 57 -8.26 -0.72 16.91
CA ASP A 57 -8.50 -0.58 18.34
C ASP A 57 -7.95 0.76 18.84
N ALA A 58 -8.82 1.63 19.31
CA ALA A 58 -8.44 2.92 19.87
C ALA A 58 -7.61 2.79 21.16
N HIS A 59 -7.71 1.66 21.87
CA HIS A 59 -7.02 1.42 23.15
C HIS A 59 -5.70 0.67 22.97
N ASN A 60 -5.44 0.11 21.79
CA ASN A 60 -4.21 -0.62 21.52
C ASN A 60 -3.41 0.06 20.39
N PRO A 61 -2.32 0.77 20.73
CA PRO A 61 -1.54 1.50 19.74
C PRO A 61 -0.84 0.59 18.74
N LYS A 62 -0.79 -0.72 18.95
CA LYS A 62 -0.17 -1.70 18.04
C LYS A 62 -1.14 -2.31 17.01
N LYS A 63 -2.42 -1.93 17.04
CA LYS A 63 -3.45 -2.40 16.10
C LYS A 63 -3.46 -1.60 14.81
N HIS A 64 -2.31 -1.61 14.12
CA HIS A 64 -2.16 -0.99 12.81
C HIS A 64 -0.93 -1.52 12.08
N ILE A 65 -0.94 -1.31 10.77
CA ILE A 65 0.24 -1.34 9.91
C ILE A 65 0.73 0.10 9.78
N GLN A 66 1.98 0.36 10.15
CA GLN A 66 2.65 1.62 9.86
C GLN A 66 3.31 1.56 8.49
N ILE A 67 3.05 2.60 7.71
CA ILE A 67 3.61 2.80 6.38
C ILE A 67 4.38 4.10 6.41
N GLN A 68 5.62 4.08 5.93
CA GLN A 68 6.43 5.30 5.79
C GLN A 68 6.94 5.43 4.36
N VAL A 69 6.72 6.59 3.76
CA VAL A 69 7.23 6.95 2.42
C VAL A 69 7.91 8.31 2.52
N GLY A 70 9.25 8.31 2.51
CA GLY A 70 10.03 9.50 2.86
C GLY A 70 9.72 9.98 4.30
N LYS A 71 9.27 11.22 4.44
CA LYS A 71 8.85 11.81 5.72
C LYS A 71 7.38 11.50 6.07
N ALA A 72 6.56 11.10 5.08
CA ALA A 72 5.15 10.87 5.30
C ALA A 72 4.93 9.54 6.02
N GLN A 73 4.02 9.53 7.00
CA GLN A 73 3.67 8.36 7.78
C GLN A 73 2.17 8.14 7.78
N TYR A 74 1.78 6.88 7.64
CA TYR A 74 0.39 6.44 7.59
C TYR A 74 0.20 5.25 8.51
N LYS A 75 -1.03 5.11 9.03
CA LYS A 75 -1.48 3.94 9.79
C LYS A 75 -2.67 3.33 9.08
N LEU A 76 -2.54 2.08 8.69
CA LEU A 76 -3.60 1.30 8.05
C LEU A 76 -4.14 0.26 9.01
N SER A 77 -5.45 0.14 9.09
CA SER A 77 -6.17 -0.88 9.87
C SER A 77 -7.49 -1.22 9.17
N GLU A 78 -8.16 -2.27 9.60
CA GLU A 78 -9.54 -2.56 9.23
C GLU A 78 -10.49 -1.86 10.22
N ARG A 79 -11.56 -1.23 9.73
CA ARG A 79 -12.63 -0.72 10.57
C ARG A 79 -13.95 -0.78 9.83
N ASP A 80 -14.96 -1.39 10.44
CA ASP A 80 -16.31 -1.49 9.90
C ASP A 80 -16.33 -2.06 8.48
N GLY A 81 -15.48 -3.07 8.20
CA GLY A 81 -15.39 -3.70 6.89
C GLY A 81 -14.72 -2.84 5.82
N HIS A 82 -13.95 -1.82 6.21
CA HIS A 82 -13.21 -0.96 5.29
C HIS A 82 -11.73 -0.88 5.64
N PHE A 83 -10.90 -0.56 4.65
CA PHE A 83 -9.55 -0.08 4.88
C PHE A 83 -9.57 1.30 5.51
N HIS A 84 -9.15 1.39 6.76
CA HIS A 84 -9.10 2.61 7.55
C HIS A 84 -7.67 3.18 7.56
N LEU A 85 -7.45 4.28 6.85
CA LEU A 85 -6.17 4.96 6.76
C LEU A 85 -6.18 6.23 7.61
N ARG A 86 -5.18 6.37 8.48
CA ARG A 86 -4.93 7.56 9.30
C ARG A 86 -3.56 8.14 8.98
N TYR A 87 -3.48 9.46 8.89
CA TYR A 87 -2.24 10.18 8.60
C TYR A 87 -2.29 11.57 9.21
N TRP A 88 -1.15 12.24 9.29
CA TRP A 88 -1.04 13.56 9.91
C TRP A 88 -0.65 14.60 8.87
N ASP A 89 -1.40 15.70 8.83
CA ASP A 89 -0.99 16.94 8.18
C ASP A 89 -0.70 17.96 9.28
N HIS A 90 0.59 18.23 9.50
CA HIS A 90 1.07 18.90 10.71
C HIS A 90 0.56 18.20 11.99
N ASP A 91 -0.23 18.89 12.82
CA ASP A 91 -0.76 18.35 14.08
C ASP A 91 -2.18 17.77 13.94
N LEU A 92 -2.77 17.81 12.74
CA LEU A 92 -4.13 17.34 12.48
C LEU A 92 -4.10 15.89 12.00
N GLU A 93 -4.72 14.98 12.76
CA GLU A 93 -5.00 13.62 12.31
C GLU A 93 -6.14 13.66 11.27
N LEU A 94 -5.85 13.14 10.08
CA LEU A 94 -6.77 12.97 8.98
C LEU A 94 -7.07 11.48 8.82
N VAL A 95 -8.33 11.20 8.48
CA VAL A 95 -8.85 9.83 8.36
C VAL A 95 -9.52 9.66 7.00
N ARG A 96 -9.29 8.50 6.37
CA ARG A 96 -9.87 8.11 5.09
C ARG A 96 -10.22 6.64 5.09
N ASN A 97 -11.34 6.30 4.46
CA ASN A 97 -11.67 4.93 4.12
C ASN A 97 -11.21 4.67 2.68
N LEU A 98 -10.32 3.69 2.48
CA LEU A 98 -9.72 3.34 1.19
C LEU A 98 -10.47 2.21 0.47
N GLY A 99 -11.75 2.01 0.78
CA GLY A 99 -12.60 1.01 0.13
C GLY A 99 -13.00 -0.15 1.04
N GLU A 100 -13.97 -0.92 0.55
CA GLU A 100 -14.57 -2.05 1.24
C GLU A 100 -13.67 -3.28 1.21
N LEU A 101 -13.75 -4.04 2.29
CA LEU A 101 -13.09 -5.32 2.45
C LEU A 101 -14.06 -6.45 2.11
N THR A 102 -13.56 -7.41 1.35
CA THR A 102 -14.26 -8.67 1.08
C THR A 102 -13.81 -9.69 2.10
N ASN A 103 -14.75 -10.52 2.57
CA ASN A 103 -14.48 -11.53 3.60
C ASN A 103 -13.42 -12.54 3.11
N GLY A 104 -12.27 -12.62 3.79
CA GLY A 104 -11.13 -13.44 3.34
C GLY A 104 -10.36 -12.86 2.16
N GLY A 105 -10.60 -11.58 1.81
CA GLY A 105 -9.92 -10.89 0.74
C GLY A 105 -8.41 -10.79 0.97
N GLN A 106 -7.69 -10.86 -0.14
CA GLN A 106 -6.22 -10.78 -0.20
C GLN A 106 -5.85 -9.67 -1.17
N TYR A 107 -4.90 -8.82 -0.79
CA TYR A 107 -4.70 -7.54 -1.47
C TYR A 107 -3.23 -7.21 -1.74
N ILE A 108 -3.01 -6.38 -2.75
CA ILE A 108 -1.72 -5.74 -3.04
C ILE A 108 -1.84 -4.26 -2.66
N LEU A 109 -0.92 -3.78 -1.84
CA LEU A 109 -0.79 -2.38 -1.47
C LEU A 109 0.25 -1.70 -2.36
N ARG A 110 -0.17 -0.73 -3.16
CA ARG A 110 0.67 -0.04 -4.15
C ARG A 110 0.83 1.43 -3.79
N PHE A 111 2.06 1.92 -3.94
CA PHE A 111 2.44 3.31 -3.74
C PHE A 111 2.91 3.94 -5.06
N ASP A 112 2.27 5.04 -5.44
CA ASP A 112 2.61 5.85 -6.61
C ASP A 112 2.85 7.30 -6.18
N LEU A 113 3.54 8.07 -7.04
CA LEU A 113 3.60 9.52 -6.91
C LEU A 113 2.77 10.14 -8.02
N ASP A 114 1.82 10.98 -7.66
CA ASP A 114 1.21 11.89 -8.63
C ASP A 114 2.28 12.91 -9.05
N ARG A 115 2.55 12.93 -10.35
CA ARG A 115 3.53 13.81 -11.00
C ARG A 115 2.83 14.83 -11.90
N SER A 116 1.58 15.19 -11.60
CA SER A 116 0.91 16.28 -12.28
C SER A 116 1.81 17.53 -12.31
N PRO A 117 2.00 18.19 -13.46
CA PRO A 117 2.94 19.31 -13.62
C PRO A 117 2.73 20.46 -12.63
N ASP A 118 1.50 20.61 -12.14
CA ASP A 118 1.06 21.68 -11.24
C ASP A 118 0.90 21.22 -9.78
N ALA A 119 1.05 19.92 -9.49
CA ALA A 119 0.90 19.38 -8.15
C ALA A 119 2.26 19.25 -7.45
N ARG A 120 2.28 19.57 -6.16
CA ARG A 120 3.34 19.09 -5.26
C ARG A 120 3.37 17.56 -5.38
N LYS A 121 4.54 16.92 -5.24
CA LYS A 121 4.63 15.44 -5.24
C LYS A 121 3.66 14.90 -4.20
N GLU A 122 2.57 14.28 -4.65
CA GLU A 122 1.56 13.71 -3.78
C GLU A 122 1.69 12.18 -3.82
N LEU A 123 1.63 11.57 -2.64
CA LEU A 123 1.59 10.11 -2.55
C LEU A 123 0.18 9.65 -2.91
N VAL A 124 0.10 8.64 -3.76
CA VAL A 124 -1.12 7.95 -4.13
C VAL A 124 -1.00 6.52 -3.61
N ILE A 125 -1.93 6.13 -2.73
CA ILE A 125 -2.03 4.77 -2.21
C ILE A 125 -3.20 4.07 -2.91
N THR A 126 -2.92 2.94 -3.55
CA THR A 126 -3.90 2.13 -4.29
C THR A 126 -3.92 0.71 -3.71
N ILE A 127 -5.10 0.12 -3.61
CA ILE A 127 -5.28 -1.26 -3.17
C ILE A 127 -5.89 -2.06 -4.30
N HIS A 128 -5.25 -3.17 -4.67
CA HIS A 128 -5.73 -4.09 -5.69
C HIS A 128 -6.08 -5.44 -5.07
N ASP A 129 -7.05 -6.14 -5.65
CA ASP A 129 -7.24 -7.56 -5.35
C ASP A 129 -5.98 -8.34 -5.74
N TYR A 130 -5.54 -9.22 -4.85
CA TYR A 130 -4.49 -10.18 -5.14
C TYR A 130 -5.08 -11.30 -6.01
N PRO A 131 -4.49 -11.63 -7.17
CA PRO A 131 -5.02 -12.64 -8.09
C PRO A 131 -4.77 -14.06 -7.56
N TYR A 132 -5.47 -14.44 -6.48
CA TYR A 132 -5.36 -15.75 -5.86
C TYR A 132 -5.80 -16.83 -6.87
N GLY A 133 -4.89 -17.77 -7.17
CA GLY A 133 -5.15 -18.89 -8.09
C GLY A 133 -4.67 -18.69 -9.52
N ASP A 134 -4.11 -17.52 -9.88
CA ASP A 134 -3.40 -17.38 -11.15
C ASP A 134 -2.06 -18.14 -11.08
N ARG A 135 -1.97 -19.25 -11.82
CA ARG A 135 -0.79 -20.12 -11.87
C ARG A 135 0.46 -19.41 -12.40
N ASN A 136 0.30 -18.27 -13.05
CA ASN A 136 1.41 -17.47 -13.60
C ASN A 136 1.89 -16.40 -12.64
N TYR A 137 1.15 -16.09 -11.57
CA TYR A 137 1.55 -15.08 -10.61
C TYR A 137 2.62 -15.64 -9.65
N LYS A 138 3.88 -15.30 -9.94
CA LYS A 138 5.06 -15.73 -9.16
C LYS A 138 5.46 -14.73 -8.08
N GLY A 139 4.59 -13.79 -7.72
CA GLY A 139 4.94 -12.67 -6.84
C GLY A 139 5.77 -11.58 -7.52
N VAL A 140 5.96 -11.64 -8.84
CA VAL A 140 6.57 -10.56 -9.61
C VAL A 140 5.46 -9.62 -10.07
N VAL A 141 5.55 -8.35 -9.69
CA VAL A 141 4.59 -7.33 -10.08
C VAL A 141 5.17 -6.48 -11.19
N THR A 142 4.55 -6.52 -12.36
CA THR A 142 4.85 -5.63 -13.48
C THR A 142 3.79 -4.54 -13.57
N ALA A 143 4.13 -3.41 -14.19
CA ALA A 143 3.15 -2.35 -14.46
C ALA A 143 1.95 -2.86 -15.27
N ASN A 144 2.18 -3.76 -16.24
CA ASN A 144 1.13 -4.38 -17.06
C ASN A 144 0.19 -5.24 -16.23
N LEU A 145 0.71 -6.07 -15.31
CA LEU A 145 -0.14 -6.88 -14.44
C LEU A 145 -1.12 -5.99 -13.65
N LEU A 146 -0.63 -4.90 -13.07
CA LEU A 146 -1.46 -3.99 -12.28
C LEU A 146 -2.55 -3.28 -13.10
N GLN A 147 -2.36 -3.08 -14.41
CA GLN A 147 -3.41 -2.53 -15.29
C GLN A 147 -4.59 -3.50 -15.45
N HIS A 148 -4.36 -4.80 -15.26
CA HIS A 148 -5.39 -5.83 -15.37
C HIS A 148 -6.03 -6.19 -14.03
N LEU A 149 -5.46 -5.75 -12.90
CA LEU A 149 -6.04 -5.98 -11.59
C LEU A 149 -7.08 -4.90 -11.26
N THR A 150 -8.23 -5.33 -10.77
CA THR A 150 -9.26 -4.43 -10.24
C THR A 150 -8.68 -3.64 -9.07
N ALA A 151 -8.71 -2.31 -9.17
CA ALA A 151 -8.40 -1.43 -8.05
C ALA A 151 -9.68 -1.22 -7.22
N ILE A 152 -9.57 -1.42 -5.90
CA ILE A 152 -10.68 -1.24 -4.95
C ILE A 152 -10.86 0.25 -4.66
N VAL A 153 -9.77 1.02 -4.62
CA VAL A 153 -9.76 2.48 -4.57
C VAL A 153 -8.61 3.03 -5.41
N ALA A 154 -8.94 4.03 -6.23
CA ALA A 154 -7.97 4.83 -6.97
C ALA A 154 -7.55 6.06 -6.15
N GLY A 155 -6.58 5.87 -5.27
CA GLY A 155 -5.79 6.95 -4.67
C GLY A 155 -6.40 7.67 -3.47
N VAL A 156 -5.63 7.74 -2.38
CA VAL A 156 -5.66 8.89 -1.48
C VAL A 156 -4.43 9.73 -1.71
N THR A 157 -4.67 10.98 -2.09
CA THR A 157 -3.67 12.01 -2.28
C THR A 157 -3.29 12.60 -0.93
N ALA A 158 -2.04 12.39 -0.52
CA ALA A 158 -1.48 13.00 0.67
C ALA A 158 -0.18 13.73 0.33
N LYS A 159 -0.03 14.95 0.83
CA LYS A 159 1.17 15.76 0.59
C LYS A 159 2.37 15.05 1.19
N LEU A 160 3.40 14.83 0.38
CA LEU A 160 4.73 14.53 0.89
C LEU A 160 5.27 15.83 1.46
N ILE A 161 5.21 15.98 2.78
CA ILE A 161 5.62 17.19 3.50
C ILE A 161 7.06 17.56 3.09
N SER A 162 7.24 18.77 2.53
CA SER A 162 8.54 19.37 2.19
C SER A 162 9.26 19.83 3.46
#